data_AF-A0A4S4JWS1-F1
#
_entry.id   AF-A0A4S4JWS1-F1
#
_cell.length_a   1.000
_cell.length_b   1.000
_cell.length_c   1.000
_cell.angle_alpha   90.00
_cell.angle_beta   90.00
_cell.angle_gamma   90.00
#
_symmetry.space_group_name_H-M   'P 1'
#
loop_
_entity.id
_entity.type
_entity.pdbx_description
1 polymer ?
#
loop_
_entity_poly.entity_id
_entity_poly.type
_entity_poly.pdbx_seq_one_letter_code
_entity_poly.pdbx_strand_id
1 'polypeptide(L)' 'MIISEKLTQEELLKLLVDINLKAEANENLQVTEVIEEIVDRLKSYV' A
#
# COMPACT_ATOMS: atom_id res chain seq x y z
N MET A 1 4.78 21.66 12.47
CA MET A 1 3.54 21.45 11.69
C MET A 1 3.70 20.09 11.04
N ILE A 2 3.06 19.04 11.58
CA ILE A 2 3.04 17.75 10.89
C ILE A 2 2.03 17.94 9.77
N ILE A 3 2.51 18.12 8.54
CA ILE A 3 1.65 18.12 7.37
C ILE A 3 1.36 16.64 7.13
N SER A 4 0.30 16.12 7.73
CA SER A 4 -0.27 14.84 7.30
C SER A 4 -0.84 15.11 5.91
N GLU A 5 -0.16 14.62 4.88
CA GLU A 5 -0.68 14.63 3.53
C GLU A 5 -1.88 13.68 3.51
N LYS A 6 -3.09 14.25 3.50
CA LYS A 6 -4.30 13.46 3.37
C LYS A 6 -4.19 12.58 2.12
N LEU A 7 -4.10 11.28 2.33
CA LEU A 7 -4.18 10.29 1.26
C LEU A 7 -5.46 10.52 0.46
N THR A 8 -5.32 10.80 -0.82
CA THR A 8 -6.44 10.92 -1.74
C THR A 8 -6.94 9.54 -2.16
N GLN A 9 -8.18 9.47 -2.66
CA GLN A 9 -8.74 8.23 -3.18
C GLN A 9 -7.93 7.69 -4.38
N GLU A 10 -7.38 8.58 -5.22
CA GLU A 10 -6.54 8.22 -6.36
C GLU A 10 -5.22 7.57 -5.93
N GLU A 11 -4.55 8.15 -4.93
CA GLU A 11 -3.31 7.61 -4.38
C GLU A 11 -3.52 6.25 -3.69
N LEU A 12 -4.64 6.09 -2.95
CA LEU A 12 -5.02 4.81 -2.37
C LEU A 12 -5.23 3.74 -3.46
N LEU A 13 -5.94 4.10 -4.53
CA LEU A 13 -6.21 3.17 -5.63
C LEU A 13 -4.91 2.72 -6.30
N LYS A 14 -3.99 3.67 -6.55
CA LYS A 14 -2.69 3.40 -7.14
C LYS A 14 -1.84 2.47 -6.26
N LEU A 15 -1.81 2.72 -4.95
CA LEU A 15 -1.12 1.88 -3.98
C LEU A 15 -1.62 0.43 -4.01
N LEU A 16 -2.95 0.24 -4.03
CA LEU A 16 -3.56 -1.09 -4.06
C LEU A 16 -3.27 -1.82 -5.38
N VAL A 17 -3.29 -1.11 -6.51
CA VAL A 17 -2.93 -1.68 -7.82
C VAL A 17 -1.47 -2.14 -7.85
N ASP A 18 -0.54 -1.31 -7.37
CA ASP A 18 0.89 -1.66 -7.33
C ASP A 18 1.15 -2.93 -6.50
N ILE A 19 0.45 -3.08 -5.38
CA ILE A 19 0.56 -4.23 -4.48
C ILE A 19 -0.07 -5.48 -5.13
N ASN A 20 -1.21 -5.33 -5.79
CA ASN A 20 -1.83 -6.45 -6.52
C ASN A 20 -0.92 -6.97 -7.63
N LEU A 21 -0.30 -6.08 -8.42
CA LEU A 21 0.63 -6.47 -9.48
C LEU A 21 1.86 -7.24 -8.93
N LYS A 22 2.37 -6.83 -7.76
CA LYS A 22 3.45 -7.57 -7.08
C LYS A 22 2.99 -8.94 -6.58
N ALA A 23 1.78 -9.02 -6.01
CA ALA A 23 1.23 -10.28 -5.52
C ALA A 23 0.97 -11.26 -6.68
N GLU A 24 0.43 -10.78 -7.80
CA GLU A 24 0.24 -11.58 -9.03
C GLU A 24 1.58 -12.06 -9.61
N ALA A 25 2.63 -11.24 -9.54
CA ALA A 25 3.97 -11.61 -10.01
C ALA A 25 4.71 -12.58 -9.08
N ASN A 26 4.20 -12.82 -7.87
CA ASN A 26 4.85 -13.66 -6.87
C ASN A 26 3.85 -14.62 -6.21
N GLU A 27 3.65 -15.78 -6.84
CA GLU A 27 2.69 -16.81 -6.42
C GLU A 27 2.91 -17.34 -4.98
N ASN A 28 4.09 -17.12 -4.39
CA ASN A 28 4.44 -17.55 -3.04
C ASN A 28 4.34 -16.43 -1.99
N LEU A 29 3.88 -15.24 -2.37
CA LEU A 29 3.80 -14.11 -1.45
C LEU A 29 2.74 -14.39 -0.38
N GLN A 30 3.11 -14.25 0.90
CA GLN A 30 2.16 -14.48 1.97
C GLN A 30 1.23 -13.28 2.13
N VAL A 31 -0.05 -13.54 2.39
CA VAL A 31 -1.05 -12.48 2.63
C VAL A 31 -0.61 -11.53 3.75
N THR A 32 0.10 -12.03 4.76
CA THR A 32 0.65 -11.21 5.86
C THR A 32 1.66 -10.18 5.36
N GLU A 33 2.56 -10.57 4.43
CA GLU A 33 3.55 -9.65 3.84
C GLU A 33 2.87 -8.56 3.01
N VAL A 34 1.80 -8.92 2.28
CA VAL A 34 0.98 -7.96 1.52
C VAL A 34 0.33 -6.93 2.45
N ILE A 35 -0.24 -7.38 3.57
CA ILE A 35 -0.90 -6.49 4.53
C ILE A 35 0.13 -5.60 5.23
N GLU A 36 1.30 -6.12 5.60
CA GLU A 36 2.38 -5.31 6.18
C GLU A 36 2.84 -4.20 5.22
N GLU A 37 3.00 -4.50 3.93
CA GLU A 37 3.36 -3.50 2.91
C GLU A 37 2.27 -2.42 2.77
N ILE A 38 0.98 -2.80 2.77
CA ILE A 38 -0.13 -1.84 2.74
C ILE A 38 -0.04 -0.91 3.96
N VAL A 39 0.08 -1.48 5.17
CA VAL A 39 0.10 -0.72 6.42
C VAL A 39 1.29 0.24 6.46
N ASP A 40 2.49 -0.21 6.09
CA ASP A 40 3.69 0.62 6.12
C ASP A 40 3.64 1.77 5.12
N ARG A 41 3.09 1.54 3.93
CA ARG A 41 2.86 2.62 2.96
C ARG A 41 1.77 3.57 3.43
N LEU A 42 0.70 3.10 4.06
CA LEU A 42 -0.34 4.00 4.59
C LEU A 42 0.20 4.89 5.72
N LYS A 43 1.12 4.40 6.55
CA LYS A 43 1.79 5.19 7.60
C LYS A 43 2.52 6.42 7.06
N SER A 44 2.99 6.43 5.81
CA SER A 44 3.69 7.60 5.26
C SER A 44 2.77 8.79 4.99
N TYR A 45 1.44 8.58 5.01
CA TYR A 45 0.43 9.61 4.78
C TYR A 45 -0.18 10.17 6.09
N VAL A 46 0.21 9.62 7.25
CA VAL A 46 -0.38 9.97 8.56
C VAL A 46 0.58 10.75 9.43
#